data_AF-A0A7X8AU58-F1
#
_entry.id   AF-A0A7X8AU58-F1
#
_cell.length_a   1.000
_cell.length_b   1.000
_cell.length_c   1.000
_cell.angle_alpha   90.00
_cell.angle_beta   90.00
_cell.angle_gamma   90.00
#
_symmetry.space_group_name_H-M   'P 1'
#
loop_
_entity.id
_entity.type
_entity.pdbx_description
1 polymer ?
#
loop_
_entity_poly.entity_id
_entity_poly.type
_entity_poly.pdbx_seq_one_letter_code
_entity_poly.pdbx_strand_id
1 'polypeptide(L)'
;MKKYFYDIHCHAMNMSHPNFLAFLKRLEEILYTDADKFLKKNKFIILFAVNILLIRFLFFKKFDHNNVTKLLEKLGLEKYPTRAKNLLATMENDAGSFFLLMEECLMDGLVQNGKLVIDNMEYDKIVITPLVMDFGTKTTYYDKAHYNNKPVKKPVVEQIIDLFNGIRNYKKLSPYQLFEIYPFMGINTKNYYLNEVRLMLDTYFDNYRGS
;
A
#
# COMPACT_ATOMS: atom_id res chain seq x y z
N MET A 1 -30.50 6.54 -13.03
CA MET A 1 -29.41 5.60 -13.36
C MET A 1 -28.30 5.83 -12.33
N LYS A 2 -27.73 4.79 -11.71
CA LYS A 2 -26.66 4.97 -10.71
C LYS A 2 -25.38 5.46 -11.39
N LYS A 3 -24.67 6.41 -10.78
CA LYS A 3 -23.40 6.94 -11.27
C LYS A 3 -22.24 6.32 -10.49
N TYR A 4 -21.25 5.79 -11.21
CA TYR A 4 -20.13 5.04 -10.65
C TYR A 4 -18.81 5.78 -10.86
N PHE A 5 -18.00 5.84 -9.80
CA PHE A 5 -16.60 6.27 -9.91
C PHE A 5 -15.73 5.02 -10.11
N TYR A 6 -14.88 5.02 -11.13
CA TYR A 6 -14.05 3.87 -11.45
C TYR A 6 -12.61 4.15 -11.04
N ASP A 7 -12.10 3.35 -10.09
CA ASP A 7 -10.70 3.35 -9.71
C ASP A 7 -10.05 2.02 -10.10
N ILE A 8 -9.16 2.11 -11.10
CA ILE A 8 -8.46 0.95 -11.65
C ILE A 8 -7.19 0.59 -10.84
N HIS A 9 -6.82 1.38 -9.82
CA HIS A 9 -5.53 1.25 -9.17
C HIS A 9 -5.63 1.16 -7.64
N CYS A 10 -6.20 0.05 -7.16
CA CYS A 10 -6.21 -0.30 -5.75
C CYS A 10 -5.25 -1.46 -5.47
N HIS A 11 -4.28 -1.29 -4.59
CA HIS A 11 -3.45 -2.40 -4.10
C HIS A 11 -3.96 -2.86 -2.74
N ALA A 12 -4.68 -3.98 -2.72
CA ALA A 12 -5.06 -4.64 -1.47
C ALA A 12 -3.93 -5.58 -1.05
N MET A 13 -3.23 -5.23 0.03
CA MET A 13 -2.11 -6.00 0.58
C MET A 13 -2.24 -6.14 2.08
N ASN A 14 -1.80 -7.28 2.60
CA ASN A 14 -1.66 -7.55 4.03
C ASN A 14 -0.30 -8.21 4.33
N MET A 15 0.00 -8.40 5.61
CA MET A 15 1.22 -9.05 6.09
C MET A 15 1.24 -10.57 5.87
N SER A 16 0.20 -11.16 5.27
CA SER A 16 0.20 -12.59 4.90
C SER A 16 1.09 -12.84 3.67
N HIS A 17 1.22 -11.84 2.79
CA HIS A 17 2.00 -11.93 1.54
C HIS A 17 3.04 -10.82 1.37
N PRO A 18 3.91 -10.51 2.35
CA PRO A 18 4.74 -9.33 2.27
C PRO A 18 6.07 -9.65 1.56
N ASN A 19 6.40 -8.88 0.53
CA ASN A 19 7.78 -8.76 0.07
C ASN A 19 8.48 -7.64 0.86
N PHE A 20 8.69 -7.87 2.16
CA PHE A 20 9.27 -6.88 3.06
C PHE A 20 10.65 -6.37 2.62
N LEU A 21 11.46 -7.23 2.00
CA LEU A 21 12.77 -6.81 1.49
C LEU A 21 12.64 -5.79 0.36
N ALA A 22 11.72 -6.01 -0.58
CA ALA A 22 11.44 -5.04 -1.64
C ALA A 22 10.85 -3.75 -1.06
N PHE A 23 9.99 -3.85 -0.04
CA PHE A 23 9.47 -2.69 0.68
C PHE A 23 10.58 -1.87 1.35
N LEU A 24 11.45 -2.51 2.14
CA LEU A 24 12.55 -1.86 2.83
C LEU A 24 13.52 -1.19 1.85
N LYS A 25 13.85 -1.87 0.75
CA LYS A 25 14.69 -1.30 -0.31
C LYS A 25 14.07 -0.04 -0.91
N ARG A 26 12.77 -0.06 -1.23
CA ARG A 26 12.09 1.11 -1.78
C ARG A 26 11.99 2.26 -0.76
N LEU A 27 11.79 1.94 0.51
CA LEU A 27 11.79 2.93 1.59
C LEU A 27 13.18 3.56 1.75
N GLU A 28 14.25 2.76 1.70
CA GLU A 28 15.64 3.23 1.71
C GLU A 28 15.94 4.15 0.52
N GLU A 29 15.55 3.77 -0.69
CA GLU A 29 15.73 4.58 -1.91
C GLU A 29 15.00 5.93 -1.82
N ILE A 30 13.77 5.94 -1.32
CA ILE A 30 12.99 7.19 -1.12
C ILE A 30 13.66 8.06 -0.07
N LEU A 31 14.04 7.49 1.08
CA LEU A 31 14.74 8.23 2.13
C LEU A 31 16.05 8.83 1.60
N TYR A 32 16.84 8.06 0.83
CA TYR A 32 18.11 8.52 0.29
C TYR A 32 17.93 9.64 -0.73
N THR A 33 17.00 9.49 -1.68
CA THR A 33 16.78 10.48 -2.74
C THR A 33 16.21 11.79 -2.21
N ASP A 34 15.25 11.72 -1.27
CA ASP A 34 14.69 12.92 -0.65
C ASP A 34 15.68 13.57 0.32
N ALA A 35 16.45 12.77 1.07
CA ALA A 35 17.55 13.28 1.90
C ALA A 35 18.62 13.97 1.04
N ASP A 36 19.07 13.37 -0.07
CA ASP A 36 20.08 13.97 -0.95
C ASP A 36 19.63 15.31 -1.55
N LYS A 37 18.39 15.38 -2.06
CA LYS A 37 17.80 16.65 -2.55
C LYS A 37 17.77 17.71 -1.46
N PHE A 38 17.33 17.33 -0.25
CA PHE A 38 17.27 18.23 0.89
C PHE A 38 18.68 18.69 1.33
N LEU A 39 19.63 17.76 1.39
CA LEU A 39 21.02 17.99 1.79
C LEU A 39 21.70 18.98 0.84
N LYS A 40 21.51 18.80 -0.48
CA LYS A 40 22.02 19.72 -1.51
C LYS A 40 21.44 21.12 -1.38
N LYS A 41 20.12 21.24 -1.15
CA LYS A 41 19.43 22.53 -1.00
C LYS A 41 19.88 23.28 0.25
N ASN A 42 20.15 22.58 1.35
CA ASN A 42 20.40 23.19 2.66
C ASN A 42 21.84 22.98 3.17
N LYS A 43 22.80 22.74 2.25
CA LYS A 43 24.16 22.27 2.57
C LYS A 43 24.87 23.05 3.69
N PHE A 44 24.73 24.37 3.72
CA PHE A 44 25.37 25.23 4.72
C PHE A 44 24.70 25.15 6.09
N ILE A 45 23.36 25.08 6.13
CA ILE A 45 22.59 24.94 7.37
C ILE A 45 22.88 23.59 8.00
N ILE A 46 22.95 22.54 7.20
CA ILE A 46 23.27 21.19 7.67
C ILE A 46 24.70 21.11 8.15
N LEU A 47 25.66 21.67 7.42
CA LEU A 47 27.05 21.72 7.87
C LEU A 47 27.15 22.38 9.25
N PHE A 48 26.47 23.51 9.45
CA PHE A 48 26.44 24.19 10.74
C PHE A 48 25.74 23.36 11.84
N ALA A 49 24.59 22.77 11.52
CA ALA A 49 23.83 21.93 12.45
C ALA A 49 24.62 20.67 12.87
N VAL A 50 25.26 19.98 11.93
CA VAL A 50 26.08 18.79 12.19
C VAL A 50 27.30 19.13 13.04
N ASN A 51 27.97 20.25 12.77
CA ASN A 51 29.09 20.71 13.60
C ASN A 51 28.65 21.05 15.03
N ILE A 52 27.51 21.73 15.20
CA ILE A 52 26.93 21.98 16.53
C ILE A 52 26.58 20.66 17.25
N LEU A 53 26.01 19.70 16.52
CA LEU A 53 25.61 18.41 17.07
C LEU A 53 26.83 17.56 17.47
N LEU A 54 27.90 17.58 16.67
CA LEU A 54 29.19 16.96 16.97
C LEU A 54 29.85 17.58 18.20
N ILE A 55 29.89 18.91 18.29
CA ILE A 55 30.38 19.64 19.47
C ILE A 55 29.56 19.21 20.70
N ARG A 56 28.23 19.24 20.61
CA ARG A 56 27.36 18.78 21.70
C ARG A 56 27.61 17.32 22.09
N PHE A 57 27.80 16.43 21.13
CA PHE A 57 28.11 15.03 21.39
C PHE A 57 29.47 14.86 22.09
N LEU A 58 30.50 15.58 21.64
CA LEU A 58 31.84 15.55 22.22
C LEU A 58 31.86 16.04 23.68
N PHE A 59 31.16 17.13 23.97
CA PHE A 59 31.21 17.76 25.30
C PHE A 59 30.16 17.22 26.28
N PHE A 60 29.00 16.76 25.81
CA PHE A 60 27.88 16.35 26.67
C PHE A 60 27.49 14.87 26.54
N LYS A 61 28.14 14.10 25.65
CA LYS A 61 28.04 12.63 25.50
C LYS A 61 26.61 12.05 25.47
N LYS A 62 25.60 12.82 25.06
CA LYS A 62 24.23 12.33 24.91
C LYS A 62 23.61 12.81 23.61
N PHE A 63 23.26 11.84 22.76
CA PHE A 63 22.24 12.02 21.73
C PHE A 63 20.88 11.96 22.44
N ASP A 64 20.31 13.13 22.71
CA ASP A 64 18.95 13.20 23.23
C ASP A 64 17.95 12.96 22.09
N HIS A 65 17.08 11.96 22.26
CA HIS A 65 16.01 11.62 21.31
C HIS A 65 15.20 12.86 20.91
N ASN A 66 14.92 13.75 21.87
CA ASN A 66 14.17 14.98 21.65
C ASN A 66 14.87 15.98 20.72
N ASN A 67 16.21 16.00 20.72
CA ASN A 67 16.96 16.87 19.82
C ASN A 67 17.01 16.32 18.39
N VAL A 68 17.01 14.99 18.25
CA VAL A 68 16.94 14.32 16.94
C VAL A 68 15.56 14.48 16.32
N THR A 69 14.48 14.26 17.10
CA THR A 69 13.12 14.45 16.60
C THR A 69 12.87 15.90 16.18
N LYS A 70 13.27 16.89 16.98
CA LYS A 70 13.21 18.31 16.60
C LYS A 70 14.01 18.65 15.35
N LEU A 71 15.16 17.99 15.15
CA LEU A 71 15.91 18.14 13.91
C LEU A 71 15.12 17.56 12.75
N LEU A 72 14.64 16.31 12.84
CA LEU A 72 13.84 15.67 11.79
C LEU A 72 12.59 16.48 11.43
N GLU A 73 11.91 17.06 12.43
CA GLU A 73 10.78 18.00 12.25
C GLU A 73 11.18 19.23 11.44
N LYS A 74 12.31 19.87 11.77
CA LYS A 74 12.83 21.01 11.00
C LYS A 74 13.23 20.65 9.58
N LEU A 75 13.64 19.41 9.34
CA LEU A 75 13.96 18.90 8.00
C LEU A 75 12.70 18.44 7.24
N GLY A 76 11.53 18.42 7.88
CA GLY A 76 10.28 17.92 7.31
C GLY A 76 10.30 16.42 7.05
N LEU A 77 11.14 15.68 7.79
CA LEU A 77 11.34 14.23 7.66
C LEU A 77 10.49 13.42 8.66
N GLU A 78 9.79 14.07 9.59
CA GLU A 78 8.92 13.41 10.59
C GLU A 78 7.75 12.64 9.95
N LYS A 79 7.37 13.03 8.73
CA LYS A 79 6.30 12.39 7.96
C LYS A 79 6.63 10.97 7.49
N TYR A 80 7.90 10.60 7.31
CA TYR A 80 8.26 9.27 6.79
C TYR A 80 8.02 8.15 7.80
N PRO A 81 8.46 8.26 9.07
CA PRO A 81 8.12 7.27 10.10
C PRO A 81 6.61 7.10 10.28
N THR A 82 5.84 8.20 10.28
CA THR A 82 4.39 8.14 10.42
C THR A 82 3.73 7.46 9.22
N ARG A 83 4.15 7.77 7.99
CA ARG A 83 3.65 7.10 6.77
C ARG A 83 3.96 5.61 6.77
N ALA A 84 5.17 5.23 7.17
CA ALA A 84 5.56 3.83 7.30
C ALA A 84 4.69 3.12 8.34
N LYS A 85 4.49 3.72 9.52
CA LYS A 85 3.61 3.18 10.57
C LYS A 85 2.18 3.01 10.08
N ASN A 86 1.61 4.01 9.41
CA ASN A 86 0.24 3.93 8.89
C ASN A 86 0.09 2.80 7.88
N LEU A 87 1.03 2.68 6.94
CA LEU A 87 1.02 1.58 5.98
C LEU A 87 1.13 0.21 6.66
N LEU A 88 2.06 0.05 7.61
CA LEU A 88 2.22 -1.21 8.34
C LEU A 88 0.94 -1.55 9.13
N ALA A 89 0.35 -0.57 9.82
CA ALA A 89 -0.91 -0.74 10.55
C ALA A 89 -2.05 -1.15 9.60
N THR A 90 -2.12 -0.56 8.40
CA THR A 90 -3.07 -0.99 7.38
C THR A 90 -2.81 -2.43 6.91
N MET A 91 -1.54 -2.81 6.70
CA MET A 91 -1.18 -4.17 6.25
C MET A 91 -1.35 -5.25 7.34
N GLU A 92 -1.38 -4.89 8.63
CA GLU A 92 -1.70 -5.82 9.72
C GLU A 92 -3.15 -6.34 9.65
N ASN A 93 -4.02 -5.65 8.91
CA ASN A 93 -5.41 -6.03 8.73
C ASN A 93 -5.58 -7.04 7.59
N ASP A 94 -6.62 -7.88 7.66
CA ASP A 94 -7.05 -8.67 6.52
C ASP A 94 -7.64 -7.77 5.41
N ALA A 95 -7.76 -8.31 4.19
CA ALA A 95 -8.24 -7.54 3.04
C ALA A 95 -9.65 -6.96 3.25
N GLY A 96 -10.53 -7.62 4.02
CA GLY A 96 -11.87 -7.11 4.31
C GLY A 96 -11.81 -5.89 5.23
N SER A 97 -11.04 -5.99 6.31
CA SER A 97 -10.79 -4.88 7.23
C SER A 97 -10.09 -3.71 6.55
N PHE A 98 -9.18 -3.98 5.62
CA PHE A 98 -8.58 -2.97 4.74
C PHE A 98 -9.64 -2.18 3.95
N PHE A 99 -10.60 -2.86 3.31
CA PHE A 99 -11.68 -2.17 2.58
C PHE A 99 -12.59 -1.37 3.52
N LEU A 100 -12.84 -1.84 4.75
CA LEU A 100 -13.61 -1.08 5.73
C LEU A 100 -12.89 0.20 6.16
N LEU A 101 -11.59 0.12 6.45
CA LEU A 101 -10.76 1.29 6.80
C LEU A 101 -10.71 2.30 5.65
N MET A 102 -10.59 1.83 4.41
CA MET A 102 -10.66 2.71 3.23
C MET A 102 -12.01 3.40 3.11
N GLU A 103 -13.11 2.67 3.33
CA GLU A 103 -14.46 3.24 3.28
C GLU A 103 -14.61 4.32 4.36
N GLU A 104 -14.22 4.03 5.59
CA GLU A 104 -14.25 4.98 6.72
C GLU A 104 -13.47 6.27 6.40
N CYS A 105 -12.26 6.16 5.87
CA CYS A 105 -11.46 7.33 5.47
C CYS A 105 -12.14 8.17 4.38
N LEU A 106 -12.83 7.54 3.43
CA LEU A 106 -13.60 8.27 2.41
C LEU A 106 -14.85 8.90 3.00
N MET A 107 -15.52 8.23 3.94
CA MET A 107 -16.69 8.75 4.64
C MET A 107 -16.38 10.04 5.39
N ASP A 108 -15.20 10.15 6.00
CA ASP A 108 -14.79 11.30 6.78
C ASP A 108 -14.46 12.56 5.94
N GLY A 109 -14.03 12.38 4.69
CA GLY A 109 -13.46 13.47 3.90
C GLY A 109 -14.14 13.80 2.58
N LEU A 110 -14.69 12.78 1.89
CA LEU A 110 -15.09 12.89 0.48
C LEU A 110 -16.54 12.46 0.22
N VAL A 111 -17.21 11.86 1.19
CA VAL A 111 -18.60 11.44 1.06
C VAL A 111 -19.53 12.45 1.72
N GLN A 112 -20.54 12.91 0.98
CA GLN A 112 -21.60 13.78 1.50
C GLN A 112 -22.94 13.10 1.23
N ASN A 113 -23.80 13.00 2.25
CA ASN A 113 -25.10 12.33 2.17
C ASN A 113 -25.02 10.89 1.61
N GLY A 114 -23.93 10.17 1.93
CA GLY A 114 -23.72 8.79 1.45
C GLY A 114 -23.26 8.66 0.00
N LYS A 115 -22.92 9.77 -0.68
CA LYS A 115 -22.35 9.77 -2.03
C LYS A 115 -20.96 10.37 -2.07
N LEU A 116 -20.07 9.78 -2.86
CA LEU A 116 -18.74 10.33 -3.11
C LEU A 116 -18.87 11.62 -3.94
N VAL A 117 -18.22 12.70 -3.51
CA VAL A 117 -18.21 14.00 -4.21
C VAL A 117 -16.79 14.32 -4.68
N ILE A 118 -16.60 14.41 -5.99
CA ILE A 118 -15.34 14.83 -6.62
C ILE A 118 -15.65 15.87 -7.68
N ASP A 119 -15.01 17.04 -7.62
CA ASP A 119 -15.18 18.14 -8.59
C ASP A 119 -16.67 18.48 -8.88
N ASN A 120 -17.47 18.64 -7.82
CA ASN A 120 -18.91 18.89 -7.88
C ASN A 120 -19.74 17.78 -8.57
N MET A 121 -19.17 16.59 -8.76
CA MET A 121 -19.89 15.42 -9.24
C MET A 121 -20.14 14.43 -8.11
N GLU A 122 -21.39 14.01 -7.98
CA GLU A 122 -21.80 12.96 -7.04
C GLU A 122 -21.74 11.57 -7.69
N TYR A 123 -21.28 10.57 -6.94
CA TYR A 123 -21.23 9.17 -7.33
C TYR A 123 -21.86 8.29 -6.24
N ASP A 124 -22.71 7.34 -6.65
CA ASP A 124 -23.44 6.45 -5.73
C ASP A 124 -22.56 5.31 -5.21
N LYS A 125 -21.56 4.89 -6.01
CA LYS A 125 -20.66 3.77 -5.71
C LYS A 125 -19.29 4.00 -6.33
N ILE A 126 -18.30 3.33 -5.75
CA ILE A 126 -16.92 3.30 -6.21
C ILE A 126 -16.61 1.88 -6.67
N VAL A 127 -16.26 1.73 -7.94
CA VAL A 127 -15.82 0.45 -8.51
C VAL A 127 -14.32 0.36 -8.32
N ILE A 128 -13.87 -0.66 -7.57
CA ILE A 128 -12.44 -0.91 -7.37
C ILE A 128 -12.03 -2.27 -7.91
N THR A 129 -10.84 -2.33 -8.50
CA THR A 129 -10.20 -3.59 -8.93
C THR A 129 -8.91 -3.81 -8.13
N PRO A 130 -8.93 -4.64 -7.08
CA PRO A 130 -7.75 -4.91 -6.28
C PRO A 130 -6.69 -5.65 -7.11
N LEU A 131 -5.53 -5.00 -7.25
CA LEU A 131 -4.39 -5.52 -7.99
C LEU A 131 -3.59 -6.48 -7.10
N VAL A 132 -3.67 -7.77 -7.43
CA VAL A 132 -2.82 -8.80 -6.82
C VAL A 132 -1.41 -8.63 -7.35
N MET A 133 -0.42 -8.53 -6.45
CA MET A 133 0.97 -8.40 -6.86
C MET A 133 1.63 -9.76 -7.00
N ASP A 134 2.14 -10.02 -8.20
CA ASP A 134 2.99 -11.18 -8.45
C ASP A 134 4.42 -10.88 -7.98
N PHE A 135 4.75 -11.38 -6.78
CA PHE A 135 6.12 -11.37 -6.27
C PHE A 135 7.01 -12.45 -6.92
N GLY A 136 6.51 -13.17 -7.93
CA GLY A 136 7.23 -14.20 -8.67
C GLY A 136 8.30 -13.68 -9.65
N THR A 137 8.46 -12.37 -9.80
CA THR A 137 9.33 -11.75 -10.83
C THR A 137 10.82 -11.66 -10.48
N LYS A 138 11.64 -11.48 -11.53
CA LYS A 138 13.11 -11.72 -11.65
C LYS A 138 13.90 -11.44 -10.37
N THR A 139 14.52 -12.49 -9.85
CA THR A 139 15.39 -12.53 -8.66
C THR A 139 16.22 -11.26 -8.47
N THR A 140 15.75 -10.36 -7.60
CA THR A 140 16.62 -9.37 -6.98
C THR A 140 17.43 -10.11 -5.92
N TYR A 141 18.73 -10.28 -6.15
CA TYR A 141 19.64 -10.76 -5.13
C TYR A 141 19.96 -9.62 -4.16
N TYR A 142 19.91 -9.90 -2.86
CA TYR A 142 20.32 -9.00 -1.79
C TYR A 142 21.66 -9.48 -1.24
N ASP A 143 22.76 -9.03 -1.86
CA ASP A 143 24.12 -9.54 -1.62
C ASP A 143 24.58 -9.45 -0.16
N LYS A 144 23.99 -8.55 0.64
CA LYS A 144 24.33 -8.32 2.06
C LYS A 144 23.39 -9.03 3.05
N ALA A 145 22.34 -9.70 2.58
CA ALA A 145 21.38 -10.38 3.45
C ALA A 145 21.83 -11.82 3.74
N HIS A 146 22.06 -12.16 5.01
CA HIS A 146 22.59 -13.47 5.41
C HIS A 146 21.57 -14.61 5.24
N TYR A 147 20.33 -14.43 5.71
CA TYR A 147 19.34 -15.51 5.79
C TYR A 147 18.42 -15.62 4.56
N ASN A 148 18.39 -14.61 3.68
CA ASN A 148 17.43 -14.57 2.58
C ASN A 148 17.89 -13.63 1.46
N ASN A 149 19.07 -13.90 0.88
CA ASN A 149 19.60 -13.13 -0.24
C ASN A 149 18.76 -13.27 -1.53
N LYS A 150 17.74 -14.14 -1.53
CA LYS A 150 16.72 -14.26 -2.58
C LYS A 150 15.34 -14.23 -1.93
N PRO A 151 14.42 -13.34 -2.36
CA PRO A 151 13.08 -13.26 -1.77
C PRO A 151 12.31 -14.58 -1.88
N VAL A 152 11.52 -14.89 -0.84
CA VAL A 152 10.59 -16.03 -0.86
C VAL A 152 9.54 -15.78 -1.93
N LYS A 153 9.32 -16.76 -2.80
CA LYS A 153 8.18 -16.75 -3.73
C LYS A 153 6.94 -17.21 -2.97
N LYS A 154 5.92 -16.37 -2.92
CA LYS A 154 4.64 -16.70 -2.30
C LYS A 154 3.61 -17.06 -3.37
N PRO A 155 2.78 -18.10 -3.16
CA PRO A 155 1.76 -18.46 -4.14
C PRO A 155 0.74 -17.34 -4.33
N VAL A 156 0.52 -16.92 -5.58
CA VAL A 156 -0.51 -15.93 -5.93
C VAL A 156 -1.92 -16.44 -5.55
N VAL A 157 -2.11 -17.76 -5.52
CA VAL A 157 -3.38 -18.41 -5.17
C VAL A 157 -3.84 -18.01 -3.76
N GLU A 158 -2.95 -17.97 -2.78
CA GLU A 158 -3.30 -17.60 -1.40
C GLU A 158 -3.74 -16.14 -1.31
N GLN A 159 -3.07 -15.24 -2.03
CA GLN A 159 -3.48 -13.83 -2.13
C GLN A 159 -4.88 -13.68 -2.74
N ILE A 160 -5.20 -14.48 -3.76
CA ILE A 160 -6.52 -14.48 -4.39
C ILE A 160 -7.59 -14.98 -3.40
N ILE A 161 -7.32 -16.04 -2.64
CA ILE A 161 -8.24 -16.57 -1.62
C ILE A 161 -8.50 -15.50 -0.55
N ASP A 162 -7.45 -14.87 -0.03
CA ASP A 162 -7.56 -13.79 0.96
C ASP A 162 -8.39 -12.62 0.43
N LEU A 163 -8.18 -12.25 -0.83
CA LEU A 163 -8.94 -11.20 -1.49
C LEU A 163 -10.44 -11.55 -1.59
N PHE A 164 -10.78 -12.77 -2.02
CA PHE A 164 -12.19 -13.20 -2.08
C PHE A 164 -12.87 -13.22 -0.72
N ASN A 165 -12.16 -13.69 0.31
CA ASN A 165 -12.65 -13.67 1.69
C ASN A 165 -12.82 -12.22 2.17
N GLY A 166 -11.87 -11.34 1.87
CA GLY A 166 -11.94 -9.92 2.19
C GLY A 166 -13.13 -9.22 1.53
N ILE A 167 -13.38 -9.48 0.25
CA ILE A 167 -14.56 -8.95 -0.47
C ILE A 167 -15.87 -9.43 0.19
N ARG A 168 -15.92 -10.71 0.56
CA ARG A 168 -17.10 -11.30 1.23
C ARG A 168 -17.33 -10.67 2.60
N ASN A 169 -16.27 -10.51 3.39
CA ASN A 169 -16.32 -9.91 4.72
C ASN A 169 -16.74 -8.45 4.64
N TYR A 170 -16.15 -7.67 3.72
CA TYR A 170 -16.53 -6.29 3.48
C TYR A 170 -18.03 -6.18 3.15
N LYS A 171 -18.54 -6.98 2.20
CA LYS A 171 -19.98 -6.97 1.85
C LYS A 171 -20.90 -7.31 3.04
N LYS A 172 -20.43 -8.13 3.98
CA LYS A 172 -21.20 -8.52 5.16
C LYS A 172 -21.17 -7.44 6.25
N LEU A 173 -20.03 -6.79 6.44
CA LEU A 173 -19.76 -5.94 7.60
C LEU A 173 -19.92 -4.44 7.32
N SER A 174 -19.73 -4.03 6.07
CA SER A 174 -19.80 -2.62 5.70
C SER A 174 -21.23 -2.07 5.84
N PRO A 175 -21.41 -0.97 6.58
CA PRO A 175 -22.72 -0.33 6.73
C PRO A 175 -23.14 0.46 5.47
N TYR A 176 -22.19 0.94 4.67
CA TYR A 176 -22.46 1.81 3.51
C TYR A 176 -22.33 1.07 2.16
N GLN A 177 -21.50 0.03 2.14
CA GLN A 177 -21.14 -0.77 0.97
C GLN A 177 -20.74 0.08 -0.23
N LEU A 178 -20.01 1.17 0.00
CA LEU A 178 -19.60 2.16 -1.00
C LEU A 178 -18.84 1.52 -2.17
N PHE A 179 -18.07 0.46 -1.91
CA PHE A 179 -17.26 -0.23 -2.90
C PHE A 179 -18.01 -1.36 -3.62
N GLU A 180 -17.93 -1.36 -4.95
CA GLU A 180 -18.22 -2.52 -5.80
C GLU A 180 -16.89 -3.13 -6.26
N ILE A 181 -16.48 -4.19 -5.55
CA ILE A 181 -15.15 -4.78 -5.69
C ILE A 181 -15.15 -5.90 -6.73
N TYR A 182 -14.31 -5.76 -7.76
CA TYR A 182 -14.10 -6.75 -8.81
C TYR A 182 -12.66 -7.24 -8.77
N PRO A 183 -12.38 -8.51 -8.43
CA PRO A 183 -11.00 -8.99 -8.25
C PRO A 183 -10.21 -9.12 -9.56
N PHE A 184 -10.87 -9.13 -10.72
CA PHE A 184 -10.22 -9.27 -12.02
C PHE A 184 -10.69 -8.18 -12.97
N MET A 185 -9.73 -7.44 -13.54
CA MET A 185 -10.00 -6.43 -14.56
C MET A 185 -10.60 -7.11 -15.80
N GLY A 186 -11.75 -6.63 -16.27
CA GLY A 186 -12.40 -7.14 -17.48
C GLY A 186 -13.34 -8.34 -17.29
N ILE A 187 -13.38 -8.97 -16.11
CA ILE A 187 -14.34 -10.04 -15.78
C ILE A 187 -15.41 -9.49 -14.85
N ASN A 188 -16.41 -8.81 -15.42
CA ASN A 188 -17.67 -8.58 -14.73
C ASN A 188 -18.63 -9.69 -15.08
N THR A 189 -18.85 -10.66 -14.19
CA THR A 189 -19.74 -11.81 -14.44
C THR A 189 -21.19 -11.42 -14.73
N LYS A 190 -21.62 -10.18 -14.46
CA LYS A 190 -22.94 -9.69 -14.89
C LYS A 190 -23.02 -9.44 -16.40
N ASN A 191 -21.88 -9.25 -17.05
CA ASN A 191 -21.77 -8.94 -18.48
C ASN A 191 -21.45 -10.19 -19.32
N TYR A 192 -21.27 -11.35 -18.70
CA TYR A 192 -20.92 -12.60 -19.37
C TYR A 192 -21.83 -13.72 -18.89
N TYR A 193 -22.23 -14.60 -19.81
CA TYR A 193 -22.90 -15.83 -19.45
C TYR A 193 -21.92 -16.79 -18.76
N LEU A 194 -22.42 -17.65 -17.87
CA LEU A 194 -21.60 -18.64 -17.15
C LEU A 194 -20.71 -19.47 -18.09
N ASN A 195 -21.25 -19.81 -19.28
CA ASN A 195 -20.55 -20.59 -20.29
C ASN A 195 -19.36 -19.83 -20.88
N GLU A 196 -19.49 -18.51 -21.08
CA GLU A 196 -18.42 -17.65 -21.58
C GLU A 196 -17.32 -17.50 -20.54
N VAL A 197 -17.69 -17.31 -19.27
CA VAL A 197 -16.71 -17.28 -18.17
C VAL A 197 -15.96 -18.60 -18.05
N ARG A 198 -16.66 -19.74 -18.16
CA ARG A 198 -16.03 -21.07 -18.17
C ARG A 198 -15.07 -21.21 -19.35
N LEU A 199 -15.52 -20.90 -20.56
CA LEU A 199 -14.68 -20.96 -21.75
C LEU A 199 -13.43 -20.09 -21.60
N MET A 200 -13.56 -18.90 -21.02
CA MET A 200 -12.44 -18.01 -20.77
C MET A 200 -11.47 -18.59 -19.74
N LEU A 201 -12.00 -19.15 -18.64
CA LEU A 201 -11.19 -19.82 -17.63
C LEU A 201 -10.47 -21.05 -18.22
N ASP A 202 -11.15 -21.86 -19.00
CA ASP A 202 -10.56 -23.02 -19.67
C ASP A 202 -9.48 -22.56 -20.66
N THR A 203 -9.76 -21.57 -21.52
CA THR A 203 -8.81 -21.06 -22.51
C THR A 203 -7.50 -20.59 -21.88
N TYR A 204 -7.56 -19.91 -20.73
CA TYR A 204 -6.37 -19.31 -20.12
C TYR A 204 -5.75 -20.14 -18.98
N PHE A 205 -6.51 -21.05 -18.35
CA PHE A 205 -6.10 -21.76 -17.15
C PHE A 205 -6.22 -23.29 -17.24
N ASP A 206 -6.69 -23.90 -18.33
CA ASP A 206 -6.84 -25.36 -18.44
C ASP A 206 -5.50 -26.11 -18.29
N ASN A 207 -4.39 -25.48 -18.69
CA ASN A 207 -3.04 -26.02 -18.49
C ASN A 207 -2.37 -25.58 -17.18
N TYR A 208 -3.05 -24.79 -16.35
CA TYR A 208 -2.48 -24.32 -15.09
C TYR A 208 -2.44 -25.45 -14.06
N ARG A 209 -1.25 -25.99 -13.82
CA ARG A 209 -0.98 -26.88 -12.70
C ARG A 209 -0.42 -26.04 -11.57
N GLY A 210 -1.25 -25.75 -10.57
CA GLY A 210 -0.81 -25.06 -9.36
C GLY A 210 0.36 -25.81 -8.73
N SER A 211 1.49 -25.13 -8.58
CA SER A 211 2.69 -25.62 -7.89
C SER A 211 2.63 -25.36 -6.41
#